data_AF-A0A7X2ZC64-F1
#
_entry.id   AF-A0A7X2ZC64-F1
#
_cell.length_a   1.000
_cell.length_b   1.000
_cell.length_c   1.000
_cell.angle_alpha   90.00
_cell.angle_beta   90.00
_cell.angle_gamma   90.00
#
_symmetry.space_group_name_H-M   'P 1'
#
loop_
_entity.id
_entity.type
_entity.pdbx_description
1 polymer ?
#
loop_
_entity_poly.entity_id
_entity_poly.type
_entity_poly.pdbx_seq_one_letter_code
_entity_poly.pdbx_strand_id
1 'polypeptide(L)'
;MRNRNNTIAYILFGLLAIGILATVFSNPGAVLLPVLVFGVIFFLYRYPPNTWKRPNRSAPTGRFQRGKRKKANFRVIPGSKDSNDDEPPKYH
;
A
#
# COMPACT_ATOMS: atom_id res chain seq x y z
N MET A 1 8.45 -37.62 -39.12
CA MET A 1 7.27 -37.83 -38.25
C MET A 1 6.03 -37.43 -39.04
N ARG A 2 5.16 -38.40 -39.37
CA ARG A 2 4.15 -38.32 -40.43
C ARG A 2 2.86 -37.65 -39.91
N ASN A 3 2.54 -36.47 -40.43
CA ASN A 3 1.37 -35.61 -40.18
C ASN A 3 0.01 -36.20 -40.63
N ARG A 4 -0.20 -37.51 -40.46
CA ARG A 4 -1.33 -38.25 -41.06
C ARG A 4 -2.67 -38.03 -40.34
N ASN A 5 -2.69 -37.35 -39.19
CA ASN A 5 -3.88 -37.22 -38.33
C ASN A 5 -4.44 -35.78 -38.26
N ASN A 6 -4.02 -34.88 -39.16
CA ASN A 6 -4.45 -33.48 -39.13
C ASN A 6 -5.96 -33.32 -39.29
N THR A 7 -6.63 -34.14 -40.10
CA THR A 7 -8.09 -34.06 -40.31
C THR A 7 -8.88 -34.35 -39.03
N ILE A 8 -8.51 -35.40 -38.30
CA ILE A 8 -9.13 -35.72 -37.01
C ILE A 8 -8.86 -34.61 -36.00
N ALA A 9 -7.63 -34.07 -35.99
CA ALA A 9 -7.30 -32.94 -35.14
C ALA A 9 -8.16 -31.70 -35.46
N TYR A 10 -8.35 -31.34 -36.73
CA TYR A 10 -9.22 -30.22 -37.12
C TYR A 10 -10.69 -30.44 -36.72
N ILE A 11 -11.20 -31.67 -36.85
CA ILE A 11 -12.56 -32.01 -36.42
C ILE A 11 -12.69 -31.86 -34.89
N LEU A 12 -11.71 -32.37 -34.13
CA LEU A 12 -11.68 -32.23 -32.68
C LEU A 12 -11.57 -30.77 -32.24
N PHE A 13 -10.68 -29.99 -32.85
CA PHE A 13 -10.57 -28.56 -32.57
C PHE A 13 -11.83 -27.79 -32.96
N GLY A 14 -12.50 -28.18 -34.05
CA GLY A 14 -13.79 -27.64 -34.47
C GLY A 14 -14.89 -27.89 -33.44
N LEU A 15 -15.06 -29.15 -32.99
CA LEU A 15 -16.02 -29.50 -31.94
C LEU A 15 -15.70 -28.80 -30.62
N LEU A 16 -14.42 -28.72 -30.25
CA LEU A 16 -13.96 -28.02 -29.06
C LEU A 16 -14.34 -26.53 -29.13
N ALA A 17 -14.05 -25.87 -30.25
CA ALA A 17 -14.37 -24.46 -30.45
C ALA A 17 -15.88 -24.20 -30.38
N ILE A 18 -16.69 -25.04 -31.03
CA ILE A 18 -18.15 -24.94 -31.00
C ILE A 18 -18.68 -25.17 -29.57
N GLY A 19 -18.15 -26.16 -28.85
CA GLY A 19 -18.52 -26.42 -27.45
C GLY A 19 -18.19 -25.26 -26.52
N ILE A 20 -17.02 -24.64 -26.70
CA ILE A 20 -16.65 -23.43 -25.95
C ILE A 20 -17.58 -22.28 -26.31
N LEU A 21 -17.89 -22.06 -27.59
CA LEU A 21 -18.85 -21.01 -27.98
C LEU A 21 -20.23 -21.24 -27.37
N ALA A 22 -20.75 -22.47 -27.43
CA ALA A 22 -22.06 -22.80 -26.87
C ALA A 22 -22.13 -22.57 -25.35
N THR A 23 -21.05 -22.87 -24.62
CA THR A 23 -20.97 -22.58 -23.18
C THR A 23 -20.89 -21.09 -22.89
N VAL A 24 -20.17 -20.31 -23.71
CA VAL A 24 -20.12 -18.84 -23.63
C VAL A 24 -21.50 -18.22 -23.89
N PHE A 25 -22.27 -18.69 -24.87
CA PHE A 25 -23.62 -18.16 -25.14
C PHE A 25 -24.64 -18.56 -24.08
N SER A 26 -24.54 -19.76 -23.51
CA SER A 26 -25.51 -20.26 -22.53
C SER A 26 -25.27 -19.67 -21.13
N ASN A 27 -24.00 -19.53 -20.72
CA ASN A 27 -23.62 -18.97 -19.43
C ASN A 27 -22.38 -18.06 -19.59
N PRO A 28 -22.56 -16.85 -20.14
CA PRO A 28 -21.46 -15.94 -20.40
C PRO A 28 -20.72 -15.59 -19.11
N GLY A 29 -21.42 -15.42 -17.98
CA GLY A 29 -20.81 -15.06 -16.71
C GLY A 29 -19.72 -16.04 -16.23
N ALA A 30 -19.91 -17.34 -16.43
CA ALA A 30 -18.96 -18.36 -15.95
C ALA A 30 -17.63 -18.36 -16.71
N VAL A 31 -17.64 -17.98 -18.00
CA VAL A 31 -16.43 -17.91 -18.84
C VAL A 31 -15.86 -16.50 -18.88
N LEU A 32 -16.72 -15.49 -18.96
CA LEU A 32 -16.33 -14.09 -19.03
C LEU A 32 -15.63 -13.65 -17.75
N LEU A 33 -16.10 -14.10 -16.58
CA LEU A 33 -15.53 -13.69 -15.29
C LEU A 33 -14.06 -14.10 -15.12
N PRO A 34 -13.64 -15.37 -15.31
CA PRO A 34 -12.22 -15.71 -15.23
C PRO A 34 -11.38 -15.02 -16.31
N VAL A 35 -11.86 -14.95 -17.56
CA VAL A 35 -11.14 -14.26 -18.65
C VAL A 35 -10.96 -12.77 -18.33
N LEU A 36 -12.00 -12.12 -17.84
CA LEU A 36 -11.98 -10.73 -17.42
C LEU A 36 -11.05 -10.54 -16.22
N VAL A 37 -11.10 -11.41 -15.22
CA VAL A 37 -10.21 -11.33 -14.04
C VAL A 37 -8.75 -11.44 -14.47
N PHE A 38 -8.40 -12.44 -15.28
CA PHE A 38 -7.04 -12.57 -15.81
C PHE A 38 -6.64 -11.35 -16.67
N GLY A 39 -7.54 -10.87 -17.52
CA GLY A 39 -7.32 -9.69 -18.35
C GLY A 39 -7.07 -8.42 -17.53
N VAL A 40 -7.88 -8.20 -16.49
CA VAL A 40 -7.76 -7.06 -15.58
C VAL A 40 -6.48 -7.16 -14.76
N ILE A 41 -6.14 -8.33 -14.23
CA ILE A 41 -4.87 -8.56 -13.51
C ILE A 41 -3.68 -8.31 -14.43
N PHE A 42 -3.68 -8.87 -15.64
CA PHE A 42 -2.60 -8.66 -16.61
C PHE A 42 -2.49 -7.19 -17.01
N PHE A 43 -3.61 -6.52 -17.24
CA PHE A 43 -3.66 -5.11 -17.58
C PHE A 43 -3.10 -4.23 -16.45
N LEU A 44 -3.53 -4.46 -15.21
CA LEU A 44 -3.02 -3.76 -14.03
C LEU A 44 -1.57 -4.12 -13.71
N TYR A 45 -1.12 -5.34 -14.01
CA TYR A 45 0.28 -5.73 -13.88
C TYR A 45 1.15 -4.96 -14.89
N ARG A 46 0.69 -4.87 -16.15
CA ARG A 46 1.40 -4.15 -17.21
C ARG A 46 1.35 -2.63 -17.03
N TYR A 47 0.23 -2.12 -16.54
CA TYR A 47 -0.05 -0.70 -16.32
C TYR A 47 -0.52 -0.50 -14.88
N PRO A 48 0.41 -0.57 -13.90
CA PRO A 48 0.05 -0.41 -12.51
C PRO A 48 -0.59 0.97 -12.29
N PRO A 49 -1.76 1.02 -11.64
CA PRO A 49 -2.46 2.28 -11.45
C PRO A 49 -1.62 3.22 -10.59
N ASN A 50 -1.57 4.48 -11.01
CA ASN A 50 -0.71 5.51 -10.40
C ASN A 50 -1.09 5.80 -8.92
N THR A 51 -2.27 5.36 -8.48
CA THR A 51 -2.78 5.44 -7.10
C THR A 51 -2.10 4.47 -6.12
N TRP A 52 -1.39 3.43 -6.59
CA TRP A 52 -0.62 2.54 -5.71
C TRP A 52 0.76 3.07 -5.36
N LYS A 53 1.17 4.20 -5.95
CA LYS A 53 2.35 4.92 -5.47
C LYS A 53 2.01 5.46 -4.09
N ARG A 54 2.63 4.88 -3.06
CA ARG A 54 2.58 5.44 -1.71
C ARG A 54 2.92 6.92 -1.84
N PRO A 55 2.11 7.84 -1.29
CA PRO A 55 2.50 9.23 -1.26
C PRO A 55 3.86 9.25 -0.59
N ASN A 56 4.86 9.79 -1.29
CA ASN A 56 6.18 9.98 -0.75
C ASN A 56 6.02 11.04 0.34
N ARG A 57 5.60 10.60 1.53
CA ARG A 57 5.52 11.42 2.74
C ARG A 57 6.97 11.70 3.08
N SER A 58 7.53 12.69 2.40
CA SER A 58 8.76 13.32 2.81
C SER A 58 8.55 13.65 4.28
N ALA A 59 9.40 13.10 5.15
CA ALA A 59 9.40 13.45 6.55
C ALA A 59 9.36 14.99 6.64
N PRO A 60 8.61 15.59 7.56
CA PRO A 60 8.55 17.04 7.67
C PRO A 60 9.95 17.55 8.00
N THR A 61 10.72 17.89 6.97
CA THR A 61 12.01 18.53 7.11
C THR A 61 11.75 19.94 7.58
N GLY A 62 11.91 20.14 8.88
CA GLY A 62 12.14 21.45 9.47
C GLY A 62 10.92 22.34 9.56
N ARG A 63 10.11 22.15 10.60
CA ARG A 63 9.44 23.26 11.28
C ARG A 63 9.14 22.90 12.73
N PHE A 64 10.20 22.66 13.50
CA PHE A 64 10.25 23.42 14.74
C PHE A 64 10.19 24.88 14.31
N GLN A 65 8.97 25.43 14.27
CA GLN A 65 8.75 26.86 14.20
C GLN A 65 9.68 27.43 15.24
N ARG A 66 10.75 28.12 14.81
CA ARG A 66 11.67 28.84 15.68
C ARG A 66 10.83 29.99 16.25
N GLY A 67 9.94 29.66 17.17
CA GLY A 67 9.12 30.62 17.88
C GLY A 67 10.07 31.64 18.45
N LYS A 68 9.75 32.94 18.30
CA LYS A 68 10.55 34.06 18.77
C LYS A 68 11.08 33.72 20.17
N ARG A 69 12.35 33.32 20.27
CA ARG A 69 12.98 33.05 21.56
C ARG A 69 13.06 34.40 22.25
N LYS A 70 12.20 34.60 23.25
CA LYS A 70 12.29 35.79 24.10
C LYS A 70 13.63 35.72 24.83
N LYS A 71 14.40 36.80 24.77
CA LYS A 71 15.68 36.92 25.47
C LYS A 71 15.37 36.99 26.97
N ALA A 72 15.38 35.84 27.64
CA ALA A 72 15.20 35.79 29.09
C ALA A 72 16.51 36.23 29.74
N ASN A 73 16.44 37.26 30.58
CA ASN A 73 17.57 37.65 31.41
C ASN A 73 17.65 36.72 32.62
N PHE A 74 18.86 36.35 33.00
CA PHE A 74 19.11 35.61 34.22
C PHE A 74 18.60 36.42 35.42
N ARG A 75 17.71 35.82 36.21
CA ARG A 75 17.26 36.37 37.48
C ARG A 75 17.64 35.37 38.55
N VAL A 76 18.34 35.85 39.58
CA VAL A 76 18.61 35.07 40.77
C VAL A 76 17.27 34.82 41.45
N ILE A 77 16.85 33.56 41.50
CA ILE A 77 15.72 33.14 42.32
C ILE A 77 16.25 33.13 43.76
N PRO A 78 15.73 33.97 44.67
CA PRO A 78 16.11 33.87 46.07
C PRO A 78 15.73 32.49 46.56
N GLY A 79 16.71 31.74 47.09
CA GLY A 79 16.45 30.43 47.65
C GLY A 79 15.49 30.57 48.81
N SER A 80 14.44 29.75 48.86
CA SER A 80 13.52 29.63 49.99
C SER A 80 14.17 28.84 51.13
N LYS A 81 15.45 29.12 51.44
CA LYS A 81 16.09 28.56 52.62
C LYS A 81 15.39 29.25 53.78
N ASP A 82 14.47 28.53 54.44
CA ASP A 82 13.89 28.99 55.69
C ASP A 82 15.05 29.42 56.58
N SER A 83 14.96 30.63 57.15
CA SER A 83 16.00 31.24 57.99
C SER A 83 16.28 30.47 59.30
N ASN A 84 15.82 29.22 59.40
CA ASN A 84 16.18 28.28 60.44
C ASN A 84 17.41 27.51 59.96
N ASP A 85 18.57 28.17 60.01
CA ASP A 85 19.89 27.56 59.74
C ASP A 85 20.25 26.44 60.74
N ASP A 86 19.44 26.22 61.77
CA ASP A 86 19.67 25.27 62.86
C ASP A 86 18.97 23.89 62.68
N GLU A 87 18.13 23.70 61.67
CA GLU A 87 17.46 22.40 61.46
C GLU A 87 18.28 21.51 60.49
N PRO A 88 18.91 20.42 60.97
CA PRO A 88 19.71 19.55 60.11
C PRO A 88 18.82 18.84 59.07
N PRO A 89 19.37 18.52 57.88
CA PRO A 89 18.60 17.90 56.80
C PRO A 89 18.03 16.55 57.25
N LYS A 90 16.76 16.33 56.95
CA LYS A 90 16.07 15.07 57.25
C LYS A 90 16.61 13.97 56.34
N TYR A 91 17.50 13.14 56.87
CA TYR A 91 17.98 11.96 56.17
C TYR A 91 16.81 10.99 55.92
N HIS A 92 16.77 10.45 54.70
CA HIS A 92 16.02 9.24 54.36
C HIS A 92 17.02 8.11 54.15
#